data_AF-A0A3D4T9W4-F1
#
_entry.id   AF-A0A3D4T9W4-F1
#
_cell.length_a   1.000
_cell.length_b   1.000
_cell.length_c   1.000
_cell.angle_alpha   90.00
_cell.angle_beta   90.00
_cell.angle_gamma   90.00
#
_symmetry.space_group_name_H-M   'P 1'
#
loop_
_entity.id
_entity.type
_entity.pdbx_description
1 polymer ?
#
loop_
_entity_poly.entity_id
_entity_poly.type
_entity_poly.pdbx_seq_one_letter_code
_entity_poly.pdbx_strand_id
1 'polypeptide(L)' 'ACWLTSKNEQKLEEFLRFKQQNSGEDKDGHPVYLAQSEWFLNTEITNNPDIEFHFTSEIHK' A
#
# COMPACT_ATOMS: atom_id res chain seq x y z
N ALA A 1 -3.76 -7.94 -3.56
CA ALA A 1 -3.27 -6.61 -3.96
C ALA A 1 -4.15 -5.58 -3.27
N CYS A 2 -3.57 -4.51 -2.74
CA CYS A 2 -4.29 -3.39 -2.14
C CYS A 2 -3.65 -2.08 -2.59
N TRP A 3 -4.46 -1.04 -2.73
CA TRP A 3 -3.96 0.30 -2.99
C TRP A 3 -3.53 0.94 -1.69
N LEU A 4 -2.54 1.82 -1.78
CA LEU A 4 -2.01 2.52 -0.63
C LEU A 4 -2.29 4.02 -0.74
N THR A 5 -2.74 4.61 0.36
CA THR A 5 -2.76 6.07 0.52
C THR A 5 -2.20 6.43 1.88
N SER A 6 -1.70 7.64 2.04
CA SER A 6 -1.29 8.14 3.35
C SER A 6 -1.46 9.65 3.40
N LYS A 7 -1.69 10.19 4.60
CA LYS A 7 -1.59 11.63 4.86
C LYS A 7 -0.13 12.11 4.91
N ASN A 8 0.82 11.18 5.03
CA ASN A 8 2.24 11.45 5.07
C ASN A 8 2.91 10.77 3.86
N GLU A 9 3.08 11.53 2.79
CA GLU A 9 3.68 11.05 1.53
C GLU A 9 5.07 10.47 1.75
N GLN A 10 5.88 11.06 2.65
CA GLN A 10 7.22 10.56 2.95
C GLN A 10 7.18 9.12 3.53
N LYS A 11 6.21 8.83 4.40
CA LYS A 11 6.03 7.48 4.96
C LYS A 11 5.60 6.48 3.90
N LEU A 12 4.73 6.90 2.99
CA LEU A 12 4.29 6.07 1.87
C LEU A 12 5.45 5.76 0.92
N GLU A 13 6.25 6.76 0.57
CA GLU A 13 7.44 6.58 -0.27
C GLU A 13 8.48 5.68 0.39
N GLU A 14 8.75 5.85 1.69
CA GLU A 14 9.64 4.97 2.45
C GLU A 14 9.13 3.52 2.40
N PHE A 15 7.84 3.30 2.68
CA PHE A 15 7.23 1.98 2.62
C PHE A 15 7.37 1.36 1.23
N LEU A 16 7.01 2.08 0.18
CA LEU A 16 7.13 1.62 -1.20
C LEU A 16 8.57 1.33 -1.57
N ARG A 17 9.53 2.15 -1.11
CA ARG A 17 10.96 1.91 -1.32
C ARG A 17 11.44 0.61 -0.68
N PHE A 18 11.02 0.32 0.56
CA PHE A 18 11.36 -0.94 1.23
C PHE A 18 10.63 -2.14 0.62
N LYS A 19 9.43 -1.92 0.09
CA LYS A 19 8.57 -2.95 -0.47
C LYS A 19 8.60 -3.01 -1.99
N GLN A 20 9.60 -2.43 -2.66
CA GLN A 20 9.69 -2.36 -4.13
C GLN A 20 9.43 -3.70 -4.84
N GLN A 21 9.93 -4.82 -4.29
CA GLN A 21 9.72 -6.15 -4.86
C GLN A 21 8.27 -6.63 -4.79
N ASN A 22 7.50 -6.12 -3.85
CA ASN A 22 6.10 -6.45 -3.60
C ASN A 22 5.19 -5.22 -3.81
N SER A 23 5.63 -4.23 -4.59
CA SER A 23 4.82 -3.04 -4.91
C SER A 23 4.92 -2.71 -6.38
N GLY A 24 3.91 -2.03 -6.90
CA GLY A 24 3.89 -1.52 -8.27
C GLY A 24 2.93 -0.33 -8.39
N GLU A 25 2.66 0.08 -9.61
CA GLU A 25 1.69 1.13 -9.93
C GLU A 25 0.57 0.52 -10.78
N ASP A 26 -0.66 1.00 -10.59
CA ASP A 26 -1.76 0.68 -11.49
C ASP A 26 -1.73 1.53 -12.78
N LYS A 27 -2.78 1.42 -13.59
CA LYS A 27 -2.88 2.13 -14.89
C LYS A 27 -3.00 3.64 -14.74
N ASP A 28 -3.45 4.10 -13.58
CA ASP A 28 -3.70 5.49 -13.23
C ASP A 28 -2.54 6.08 -12.40
N GLY A 29 -1.49 5.27 -12.15
CA GLY A 29 -0.30 5.66 -11.40
C GLY A 29 -0.45 5.55 -9.89
N HIS A 30 -1.48 4.85 -9.39
CA HIS A 30 -1.65 4.68 -7.95
C HIS A 30 -0.76 3.55 -7.42
N PRO A 31 -0.12 3.75 -6.25
CA PRO A 31 0.72 2.72 -5.65
C PRO A 31 -0.11 1.53 -5.17
N VAL A 32 0.27 0.35 -5.63
CA VAL A 32 -0.34 -0.93 -5.30
C VAL A 32 0.67 -1.78 -4.56
N TYR A 33 0.24 -2.34 -3.43
CA TYR A 33 0.99 -3.34 -2.67
C TYR A 33 0.47 -4.75 -2.91
N LEU A 34 1.40 -5.64 -3.23
CA LEU A 34 1.19 -7.05 -3.55
C LEU A 34 1.69 -7.92 -2.39
N ALA A 35 0.97 -7.87 -1.26
CA ALA A 35 1.28 -8.72 -0.11
C ALA A 35 1.27 -10.21 -0.49
N GLN A 36 2.25 -10.96 0.02
CA GLN A 36 2.39 -12.41 -0.25
C GLN A 36 1.33 -13.26 0.48
N SER A 37 0.82 -12.77 1.61
CA SER A 37 -0.26 -13.40 2.38
C SER A 37 -0.98 -12.36 3.23
N GLU A 38 -2.16 -12.71 3.74
CA GLU A 38 -2.94 -11.86 4.66
C GLU A 38 -2.18 -11.59 5.96
N TRP A 39 -1.39 -12.54 6.44
CA TRP A 39 -0.59 -12.37 7.65
C TRP A 39 0.48 -11.28 7.49
N PHE A 40 1.18 -11.25 6.34
CA PHE A 40 2.12 -10.18 6.03
C PHE A 40 1.39 -8.83 5.97
N LEU A 41 0.24 -8.79 5.32
CA LEU A 41 -0.54 -7.57 5.18
C LEU A 41 -0.99 -7.00 6.52
N ASN A 42 -1.53 -7.83 7.41
CA ASN A 42 -1.93 -7.39 8.76
C ASN A 42 -0.74 -6.88 9.58
N THR A 43 0.43 -7.48 9.38
CA THR A 43 1.68 -7.01 10.02
C THR A 43 2.08 -5.63 9.49
N GLU A 44 2.04 -5.41 8.18
CA GLU A 44 2.34 -4.11 7.59
C GLU A 44 1.33 -3.03 8.00
N ILE A 45 0.05 -3.35 8.06
CA ILE A 45 -1.00 -2.44 8.57
C ILE A 45 -0.71 -2.04 10.02
N THR A 46 -0.35 -3.01 10.86
CA THR A 46 -0.05 -2.76 12.27
C THR A 46 1.23 -1.92 12.44
N ASN A 47 2.25 -2.16 11.62
CA ASN A 47 3.53 -1.45 11.70
C ASN A 47 3.48 -0.05 11.09
N ASN A 48 2.56 0.20 10.16
CA ASN A 48 2.45 1.46 9.42
C ASN A 48 1.04 2.05 9.59
N PRO A 49 0.65 2.47 10.80
CA PRO A 49 -0.70 2.99 11.07
C PRO A 49 -1.03 4.28 10.30
N ASP A 50 -0.01 4.98 9.78
CA ASP A 50 -0.16 6.17 8.95
C ASP A 50 -0.51 5.84 7.48
N ILE A 51 -0.40 4.57 7.07
CA ILE A 51 -0.69 4.11 5.71
C ILE A 51 -2.05 3.40 5.72
N GLU A 52 -2.94 3.86 4.85
CA GLU A 52 -4.24 3.25 4.63
C GLU A 52 -4.15 2.24 3.48
N PHE A 53 -4.63 1.03 3.74
CA PHE A 53 -4.63 -0.09 2.79
C PHE A 53 -6.05 -0.32 2.30
N HIS A 54 -6.27 -0.08 1.01
CA HIS A 54 -7.57 -0.16 0.36
C HIS A 54 -7.70 -1.44 -0.44
N PHE A 55 -8.73 -2.24 -0.11
CA PHE A 55 -8.96 -3.55 -0.70
C PHE A 55 -9.99 -3.53 -1.83
N THR A 56 -10.79 -2.47 -1.89
CA THR A 56 -11.79 -2.25 -2.94
C THR A 56 -11.32 -1.11 -3.83
N SER A 57 -11.63 -1.20 -5.13
CA SER A 57 -11.33 -0.14 -6.09
C SER A 57 -12.27 1.08 -5.95
N GLU A 58 -13.01 1.19 -4.85
CA GLU A 58 -13.93 2.31 -4.59
C GLU A 58 -13.21 3.65 -4.34
N ILE A 59 -11.88 3.67 -4.37
CA ILE A 59 -11.09 4.91 -4.44
C ILE A 59 -11.45 5.72 -5.71
N HIS A 60 -11.97 5.07 -6.75
CA HIS A 60 -12.31 5.68 -8.05
C HIS A 60 -13.77 6.17 -8.17
N LYS A 61 -14.51 6.37 -7.07
CA LYS A 61 -15.88 6.90 -7.13
C LYS A 61 -15.93 8.42 -7.08
#